data_AF-A0A3D2PD61-F1
#
_entry.id   AF-A0A3D2PD61-F1
#
_cell.length_a   1.000
_cell.length_b   1.000
_cell.length_c   1.000
_cell.angle_alpha   90.00
_cell.angle_beta   90.00
_cell.angle_gamma   90.00
#
_symmetry.space_group_name_H-M   'P 1'
#
loop_
_entity.id
_entity.type
_entity.pdbx_description
1 polymer ?
#
loop_
_entity_poly.entity_id
_entity_poly.type
_entity_poly.pdbx_seq_one_letter_code
_entity_poly.pdbx_strand_id
1 'polypeptide(L)' 'MPLTTDLFRNKEQSLEDWCRNKKIFSKADIMRYGLDNYYIRADRTIRDLVRQGKVMRVFNPNSKMAIYRWI' A
#
# COMPACT_ATOMS: atom_id res chain seq x y z
N MET A 1 -27.85 -15.50 -6.93
CA MET A 1 -26.52 -15.21 -6.34
C MET A 1 -25.74 -14.49 -7.42
N PRO A 2 -25.29 -13.23 -7.25
CA PRO A 2 -24.60 -12.57 -8.33
C PRO A 2 -23.25 -13.27 -8.57
N LEU A 3 -23.04 -13.68 -9.81
CA LEU A 3 -21.75 -14.06 -10.36
C LEU A 3 -20.95 -12.77 -10.56
N THR A 4 -19.94 -12.52 -9.73
CA THR A 4 -18.95 -11.46 -9.99
C THR A 4 -17.61 -12.13 -10.26
N THR A 5 -17.38 -12.37 -11.54
CA THR A 5 -16.06 -12.50 -12.15
C THR A 5 -15.16 -11.34 -11.69
N ASP A 6 -14.31 -11.58 -10.70
CA ASP A 6 -13.23 -10.68 -10.25
C ASP A 6 -12.07 -10.66 -11.28
N LEU A 7 -12.38 -10.43 -12.56
CA LEU A 7 -11.37 -10.40 -13.64
C LEU A 7 -10.43 -9.19 -13.51
N PHE A 8 -10.77 -8.21 -12.67
CA PHE A 8 -9.97 -7.02 -12.40
C PHE A 8 -10.06 -6.69 -10.92
N ARG A 9 -9.40 -7.48 -10.06
CA ARG A 9 -9.15 -7.04 -8.68
C ARG A 9 -8.50 -5.66 -8.76
N ASN A 10 -9.17 -4.64 -8.23
CA ASN A 10 -8.66 -3.27 -8.31
C ASN A 10 -7.25 -3.24 -7.71
N LYS A 11 -6.27 -2.76 -8.49
CA LYS A 11 -4.85 -2.73 -8.07
C LYS A 11 -4.66 -1.95 -6.76
N GLU A 12 -5.53 -0.98 -6.51
CA GLU A 12 -5.64 -0.23 -5.26
C GLU A 12 -6.00 -1.13 -4.09
N GLN A 13 -7.06 -1.93 -4.25
CA GLN A 13 -7.55 -2.84 -3.22
C GLN A 13 -6.54 -3.97 -2.95
N SER A 14 -5.86 -4.45 -4.00
CA SER A 14 -4.77 -5.42 -3.85
C SER A 14 -3.59 -4.86 -3.06
N LEU A 15 -3.20 -3.61 -3.31
CA LEU A 15 -2.16 -2.94 -2.53
C LEU A 15 -2.63 -2.70 -1.08
N GLU A 16 -3.90 -2.35 -0.88
CA GLU A 16 -4.49 -2.17 0.45
C GLU A 16 -4.43 -3.48 1.26
N ASP A 17 -4.88 -4.59 0.68
CA ASP A 17 -4.81 -5.92 1.29
C ASP A 17 -3.36 -6.33 1.59
N TRP A 18 -2.43 -6.05 0.67
CA TRP A 18 -1.02 -6.30 0.88
C TRP A 18 -0.46 -5.48 2.06
N CYS A 19 -0.81 -4.20 2.16
CA CYS A 19 -0.40 -3.33 3.27
C CYS A 19 -0.96 -3.84 4.61
N ARG A 20 -2.23 -4.25 4.62
CA ARG A 20 -2.92 -4.80 5.79
C ARG A 20 -2.29 -6.11 6.27
N ASN A 21 -1.91 -6.99 5.34
CA ASN A 21 -1.25 -8.25 5.64
C ASN A 21 0.19 -8.06 6.12
N LYS A 22 0.95 -7.16 5.48
CA LYS A 22 2.36 -6.89 5.83
C LYS A 22 2.51 -6.12 7.14
N LYS A 23 1.50 -5.34 7.55
CA LYS A 23 1.41 -4.52 8.77
C LYS A 23 2.43 -3.37 8.87
N ILE A 24 3.71 -3.61 8.61
CA ILE A 24 4.77 -2.60 8.61
C ILE A 24 5.55 -2.73 7.30
N PHE A 25 5.68 -1.62 6.58
CA PHE A 25 6.31 -1.60 5.28
C PHE A 25 6.99 -0.26 5.02
N SER A 26 8.05 -0.27 4.21
CA SER A 26 8.78 0.94 3.84
C SER A 26 8.31 1.49 2.50
N LYS A 27 8.71 2.73 2.20
CA LYS A 27 8.53 3.31 0.85
C LYS A 27 9.15 2.43 -0.24
N ALA A 28 10.31 1.82 0.03
CA ALA A 28 10.96 0.92 -0.92
C ALA A 28 10.11 -0.33 -1.20
N ASP A 29 9.48 -0.91 -0.18
CA ASP A 29 8.60 -2.07 -0.36
C ASP A 29 7.38 -1.73 -1.23
N ILE A 30 6.80 -0.55 -1.06
CA ILE A 30 5.67 -0.08 -1.86
C ILE A 30 6.08 0.09 -3.33
N MET A 31 7.25 0.70 -3.57
CA MET A 31 7.78 0.88 -4.92
C MET A 31 8.07 -0.48 -5.57
N ARG A 32 8.64 -1.42 -4.81
CA ARG A 32 8.89 -2.78 -5.29
C ARG A 32 7.59 -3.50 -5.64
N TYR A 33 6.59 -3.44 -4.76
CA TYR A 33 5.25 -3.98 -5.04
C TYR A 33 4.65 -3.36 -6.31
N GLY A 34 4.77 -2.05 -6.47
CA GLY A 34 4.32 -1.33 -7.66
C GLY A 34 5.00 -1.82 -8.94
N LEU A 35 6.30 -2.10 -8.90
CA LEU A 35 7.02 -2.68 -10.04
C LEU A 35 6.56 -4.11 -10.33
N ASP A 36 6.50 -4.96 -9.32
CA ASP A 36 6.16 -6.39 -9.47
C ASP A 36 4.70 -6.60 -9.94
N ASN A 37 3.79 -5.65 -9.66
CA ASN A 37 2.38 -5.72 -10.02
C ASN A 37 1.98 -4.74 -11.16
N TYR A 38 2.96 -4.13 -11.83
CA TYR A 38 2.76 -3.11 -12.86
C TYR A 38 1.77 -2.01 -12.43
N TYR A 39 1.92 -1.55 -11.19
CA TYR A 39 1.08 -0.55 -10.55
C TYR A 39 1.84 0.74 -10.28
N ILE A 40 1.90 1.59 -11.32
CA ILE A 40 2.61 2.88 -11.33
C ILE A 40 2.07 3.86 -10.26
N ARG A 41 0.81 3.69 -9.84
CA ARG A 41 0.15 4.57 -8.87
C ARG A 41 0.38 4.17 -7.41
N ALA A 42 1.16 3.13 -7.12
CA ALA A 42 1.37 2.63 -5.76
C ALA A 42 1.76 3.72 -4.74
N ASP A 43 2.69 4.62 -5.09
CA ASP A 43 3.09 5.74 -4.21
C ASP A 43 1.93 6.72 -3.93
N ARG A 44 1.08 7.00 -4.92
CA ARG A 44 -0.10 7.86 -4.75
C ARG A 44 -1.13 7.19 -3.84
N THR A 45 -1.40 5.91 -4.06
CA THR A 45 -2.37 5.15 -3.26
C THR A 45 -1.98 5.10 -1.79
N ILE A 46 -0.70 4.90 -1.48
CA ILE A 46 -0.24 4.96 -0.08
C ILE A 46 -0.43 6.36 0.51
N ARG A 47 -0.15 7.43 -0.24
CA ARG A 47 -0.42 8.80 0.23
C ARG A 47 -1.91 9.01 0.52
N ASP A 48 -2.78 8.46 -0.31
CA ASP A 48 -4.22 8.54 -0.10
C ASP A 48 -4.66 7.69 1.11
N LEU A 49 -4.11 6.50 1.31
CA LEU A 49 -4.35 5.67 2.50
C LEU A 49 -3.86 6.33 3.80
N VAL A 50 -2.75 7.09 3.74
CA VAL A 50 -2.26 7.90 4.86
C VAL A 50 -3.21 9.06 5.16
N ARG A 51 -3.70 9.76 4.12
CA ARG A 51 -4.71 10.83 4.27
C ARG A 51 -6.03 10.32 4.83
N GLN A 52 -6.42 9.10 4.47
CA GLN A 52 -7.60 8.43 5.01
C GLN A 52 -7.41 7.90 6.45
N GLY A 53 -6.20 7.98 7.02
CA GLY A 53 -5.91 7.48 8.37
C GLY A 53 -5.84 5.97 8.49
N LYS A 54 -5.86 5.22 7.37
CA LYS A 54 -5.70 3.75 7.36
C LYS A 54 -4.25 3.31 7.58
N VAL A 55 -3.32 4.17 7.18
CA VAL A 55 -1.88 3.92 7.30
C VAL A 55 -1.23 5.10 8.03
N MET A 56 -0.44 4.81 9.05
CA MET A 56 0.35 5.81 9.76
C MET A 56 1.78 5.82 9.24
N ARG A 57 2.34 7.01 8.98
CA ARG A 57 3.78 7.13 8.77
C ARG A 57 4.49 7.07 10.13
N VAL A 58 5.36 6.09 10.31
CA VAL A 58 6.21 5.99 11.50
C VAL A 58 7.42 6.87 11.27
N PHE A 59 7.56 7.91 12.09
CA PHE A 59 8.75 8.75 12.08
C PHE A 59 9.88 8.03 12.81
N ASN A 60 11.01 7.85 12.14
CA ASN A 60 12.24 7.36 12.76
C ASN A 60 13.35 8.38 12.43
N PRO A 61 13.86 9.14 13.43
CA PRO A 61 14.85 10.18 13.21
C PRO A 61 16.20 9.65 12.69
N ASN A 62 16.49 8.36 12.92
CA ASN A 62 17.72 7.72 12.48
C ASN A 62 17.59 7.04 11.10
N SER A 63 16.39 7.03 10.50
CA SER A 63 16.16 6.42 9.19
C SER A 63 15.84 7.48 8.14
N LYS A 64 16.63 7.51 7.06
CA LYS A 64 16.31 8.31 5.87
C LYS A 64 15.09 7.78 5.11
N MET A 65 14.63 6.57 5.43
CA MET A 65 13.54 5.91 4.71
C MET A 65 12.21 6.03 5.45
N ALA A 66 11.17 6.43 4.74
CA ALA A 66 9.82 6.48 5.29
C ALA A 66 9.30 5.06 5.56
N ILE A 67 8.89 4.83 6.80
CA ILE A 67 8.25 3.61 7.26
C ILE A 67 6.77 3.90 7.48
N TYR A 68 5.93 2.95 7.12
CA TYR A 68 4.49 3.01 7.23
C TYR A 68 3.99 1.81 8.03
N ARG A 69 2.91 2.03 8.77
CA ARG A 69 2.24 1.03 9.58
C ARG A 69 0.75 1.05 9.29
N TRP A 70 0.16 -0.12 9.06
CA TRP A 70 -1.29 -0.28 8.98
C TRP A 70 -1.92 -0.14 10.37
N ILE A 71 -3.01 0.65 10.46
CA ILE A 71 -3.79 0.85 11.70
C ILE A 71 -4.99 -0.10 11.72
#